data_AF-A0A3M1DZM4-F1
#
_entry.id   AF-A0A3M1DZM4-F1
#
_cell.length_a   1.000
_cell.length_b   1.000
_cell.length_c   1.000
_cell.angle_alpha   90.00
_cell.angle_beta   90.00
_cell.angle_gamma   90.00
#
_symmetry.space_group_name_H-M   'P 1'
#
loop_
_entity.id
_entity.type
_entity.pdbx_description
1 polymer ?
#
loop_
_entity_poly.entity_id
_entity_poly.type
_entity_poly.pdbx_seq_one_letter_code
_entity_poly.pdbx_strand_id
1 'polypeptide(L)'
;MDIRQTVENLDFYCADYARRLIDTLKYEERVSNEDISHILARFLNILHVNGLYAYFLYVLWKRYSGSPVERKIAAKVDSLLVGEQGAPSLLRLEAIGLPLAKARDTLDAGRELARDLQGLFLAKELIARTLTYARLQVRSPA
;
A
#
# COMPACT_ATOMS: atom_id res chain seq x y z
N MET A 1 15.56 -3.28 34.26
CA MET A 1 14.31 -3.34 33.47
C MET A 1 14.66 -4.04 32.18
N ASP A 2 14.22 -5.28 32.04
CA ASP A 2 14.51 -6.12 30.89
C ASP A 2 13.57 -5.66 29.77
N ILE A 3 14.09 -4.89 28.81
CA ILE A 3 13.31 -4.42 27.66
C ILE A 3 13.12 -5.66 26.77
N ARG A 4 11.98 -6.34 26.92
CA ARG A 4 11.53 -7.32 25.92
C ARG A 4 11.27 -6.56 24.62
N GLN A 5 12.31 -6.40 23.79
CA GLN A 5 12.17 -5.96 22.42
C GLN A 5 11.44 -7.07 21.67
N THR A 6 10.12 -6.94 21.53
CA THR A 6 9.36 -7.71 20.54
C THR A 6 9.71 -7.12 19.18
N VAL A 7 10.51 -7.85 18.40
CA VAL A 7 10.72 -7.51 16.98
C VAL A 7 9.38 -7.65 16.28
N GLU A 8 8.78 -6.51 15.92
CA GLU A 8 7.56 -6.44 15.15
C GLU A 8 7.80 -7.09 13.77
N ASN A 9 7.05 -8.14 13.44
CA ASN A 9 7.19 -8.81 12.16
C ASN A 9 6.48 -8.00 11.07
N LEU A 10 7.24 -7.19 10.35
CA LEU A 10 6.71 -6.36 9.26
C LEU A 10 6.09 -7.19 8.12
N ASP A 11 6.57 -8.42 7.88
CA ASP A 11 5.98 -9.30 6.87
C ASP A 11 4.56 -9.74 7.27
N PHE A 12 4.27 -9.87 8.57
CA PHE A 12 2.92 -10.17 9.04
C PHE A 12 1.94 -9.06 8.64
N TYR A 13 2.29 -7.78 8.85
CA TYR A 13 1.44 -6.67 8.42
C TYR A 13 1.29 -6.62 6.91
N CYS A 14 2.37 -6.85 6.16
CA CYS A 14 2.30 -6.89 4.70
C CYS A 14 1.35 -7.99 4.21
N ALA A 15 1.40 -9.19 4.80
CA ALA A 15 0.54 -10.31 4.45
C ALA A 15 -0.93 -10.05 4.84
N ASP A 16 -1.16 -9.48 6.02
CA ASP A 16 -2.52 -9.15 6.47
C ASP A 16 -3.16 -8.05 5.61
N TYR A 17 -2.44 -6.97 5.31
CA TYR A 17 -2.95 -5.91 4.43
C TYR A 17 -3.11 -6.38 2.98
N ALA A 18 -2.25 -7.28 2.50
CA ALA A 18 -2.42 -7.93 1.20
C ALA A 18 -3.74 -8.72 1.16
N ARG A 19 -4.02 -9.53 2.19
CA ARG A 19 -5.28 -10.27 2.32
C ARG A 19 -6.49 -9.35 2.34
N ARG A 20 -6.48 -8.33 3.21
CA ARG A 20 -7.57 -7.35 3.29
C ARG A 20 -7.83 -6.69 1.93
N LEU A 21 -6.76 -6.30 1.23
CA LEU A 21 -6.86 -5.70 -0.10
C LEU A 21 -7.52 -6.66 -1.10
N ILE A 22 -7.07 -7.90 -1.15
CA ILE A 22 -7.58 -8.88 -2.09
C ILE A 22 -9.02 -9.29 -1.77
N ASP A 23 -9.35 -9.53 -0.51
CA ASP A 23 -10.71 -9.89 -0.09
C ASP A 23 -11.68 -8.76 -0.41
N THR A 24 -11.31 -7.51 -0.11
CA THR A 24 -12.12 -6.33 -0.46
C THR A 24 -12.35 -6.25 -1.97
N LEU A 25 -11.30 -6.41 -2.78
CA LEU A 25 -11.40 -6.29 -4.23
C LEU A 25 -12.23 -7.42 -4.87
N LYS A 26 -12.06 -8.65 -4.39
CA LYS A 26 -12.78 -9.82 -4.94
C LYS A 26 -14.23 -9.87 -4.48
N TYR A 27 -14.48 -9.72 -3.18
CA TYR A 27 -15.79 -10.02 -2.60
C TYR A 27 -16.71 -8.81 -2.49
N GLU A 28 -16.16 -7.63 -2.17
CA GLU A 28 -16.96 -6.40 -2.06
C GLU A 28 -17.06 -5.68 -3.41
N GLU A 29 -15.92 -5.44 -4.06
CA GLU A 29 -15.87 -4.66 -5.30
C GLU A 29 -16.13 -5.48 -6.57
N ARG A 30 -16.13 -6.82 -6.45
CA ARG A 30 -16.35 -7.81 -7.51
C ARG A 30 -15.42 -7.63 -8.72
N VAL A 31 -14.15 -7.35 -8.45
CA VAL A 31 -13.12 -7.18 -9.49
C VAL A 31 -12.49 -8.53 -9.84
N SER A 32 -12.24 -8.78 -11.13
CA SER A 32 -11.67 -10.05 -11.59
C SER A 32 -10.23 -10.24 -11.12
N ASN A 33 -9.81 -11.49 -10.90
CA ASN A 33 -8.42 -11.81 -10.54
C ASN A 33 -7.42 -11.28 -11.59
N GLU A 34 -7.80 -11.33 -12.86
CA GLU A 34 -6.93 -10.89 -13.97
C GLU A 34 -6.71 -9.38 -13.94
N ASP A 35 -7.78 -8.60 -13.77
CA ASP A 35 -7.69 -7.15 -13.63
C ASP A 35 -6.85 -6.74 -12.41
N ILE A 36 -7.09 -7.38 -11.25
CA ILE A 36 -6.32 -7.13 -10.03
C ILE A 36 -4.83 -7.41 -10.30
N SER A 37 -4.51 -8.61 -10.80
CA SER A 37 -3.12 -9.01 -11.05
C SER A 37 -2.41 -8.06 -12.03
N HIS A 38 -3.08 -7.67 -13.11
CA HIS A 38 -2.54 -6.78 -14.14
C HIS A 38 -2.29 -5.37 -13.60
N ILE A 39 -3.25 -4.78 -12.88
CA ILE A 39 -3.13 -3.42 -12.35
C ILE A 39 -2.10 -3.36 -11.22
N LEU A 40 -2.11 -4.33 -10.30
CA LEU A 40 -1.11 -4.40 -9.22
C LEU A 40 0.31 -4.61 -9.77
N ALA A 41 0.49 -5.37 -10.84
CA ALA A 41 1.78 -5.51 -11.51
C ALA A 41 2.29 -4.16 -12.07
N ARG A 42 1.39 -3.35 -12.62
CA ARG A 42 1.73 -2.01 -13.12
C ARG A 42 2.14 -1.06 -11.99
N PHE A 43 1.39 -1.10 -10.89
CA PHE A 43 1.70 -0.35 -9.66
C PHE A 43 3.09 -0.69 -9.11
N LEU A 44 3.39 -1.99 -8.98
CA LEU A 44 4.72 -2.47 -8.58
C LEU A 44 5.82 -1.99 -9.53
N ASN A 45 5.59 -2.09 -10.84
CA ASN A 45 6.57 -1.65 -11.83
C ASN A 45 6.91 -0.16 -11.67
N ILE A 46 5.89 0.69 -11.48
CA ILE A 46 6.11 2.13 -11.27
C ILE A 46 6.89 2.37 -9.97
N LEU A 47 6.53 1.69 -8.88
CA LEU A 47 7.22 1.80 -7.59
C LEU A 47 8.70 1.41 -7.70
N HIS A 48 9.00 0.33 -8.42
CA HIS A 48 10.37 -0.17 -8.59
C HIS A 48 11.20 0.76 -9.47
N VAL A 49 10.68 1.16 -10.63
CA VAL A 49 11.41 1.92 -11.66
C VAL A 49 11.48 3.41 -11.35
N ASN A 50 10.38 4.01 -10.88
CA ASN A 50 10.26 5.47 -10.75
C ASN A 50 10.27 5.94 -9.29
N GLY A 51 10.16 5.01 -8.32
CA GLY A 51 10.20 5.31 -6.90
C GLY A 51 8.84 5.65 -6.28
N LEU A 52 8.86 5.86 -4.97
CA LEU A 52 7.66 5.94 -4.13
C LEU A 52 6.76 7.13 -4.46
N TYR A 53 7.34 8.32 -4.68
CA TYR A 53 6.56 9.52 -4.94
C TYR A 53 5.83 9.45 -6.29
N ALA A 54 6.50 8.93 -7.34
CA ALA A 54 5.87 8.69 -8.63
C ALA A 54 4.74 7.65 -8.53
N TYR A 55 4.93 6.61 -7.71
CA TYR A 55 3.89 5.64 -7.40
C TYR A 55 2.67 6.30 -6.73
N PHE A 56 2.85 7.15 -5.72
CA PHE A 56 1.75 7.87 -5.07
C PHE A 56 0.96 8.73 -6.05
N LEU A 57 1.64 9.53 -6.88
CA LEU A 57 1.00 10.33 -7.91
C LEU A 57 0.20 9.46 -8.88
N TYR A 58 0.76 8.33 -9.30
CA TYR A 58 0.12 7.43 -10.24
C TYR A 58 -1.14 6.77 -9.65
N VAL A 59 -1.08 6.28 -8.41
CA VAL A 59 -2.22 5.68 -7.72
C VAL A 59 -3.33 6.71 -7.54
N LEU A 60 -3.01 7.92 -7.09
CA LEU A 60 -3.99 9.00 -6.96
C LEU A 60 -4.61 9.39 -8.30
N TRP A 61 -3.81 9.53 -9.34
CA TRP A 61 -4.33 9.79 -10.68
C TRP A 61 -5.28 8.68 -11.14
N LYS A 62 -4.93 7.41 -10.91
CA LYS A 62 -5.82 6.28 -11.21
C LYS A 62 -7.10 6.26 -10.38
N ARG A 63 -7.05 6.70 -9.12
CA ARG A 63 -8.23 6.82 -8.24
C ARG A 63 -9.28 7.78 -8.81
N TYR A 64 -8.86 8.88 -9.45
CA TYR A 64 -9.78 9.90 -9.96
C TYR A 64 -10.05 9.81 -11.47
N SER A 65 -9.06 9.41 -12.26
CA SER A 65 -9.08 9.50 -13.72
C SER A 65 -8.91 8.16 -14.44
N GLY A 66 -8.80 7.04 -13.70
CA GLY A 66 -8.73 5.71 -14.28
C GLY A 66 -10.07 5.21 -14.85
N SER A 67 -10.02 4.03 -15.49
CA SER A 67 -11.24 3.27 -15.81
C SER A 67 -12.02 2.91 -14.53
N PRO A 68 -13.30 2.52 -14.60
CA PRO A 68 -14.07 2.14 -13.41
C PRO A 68 -13.37 1.09 -12.54
N VAL A 69 -12.73 0.09 -13.15
CA VAL A 69 -11.96 -0.96 -12.45
C VAL A 69 -10.67 -0.41 -11.86
N GLU A 70 -9.92 0.41 -12.62
CA GLU A 70 -8.70 1.05 -12.11
C GLU A 70 -8.98 1.96 -10.92
N ARG A 71 -10.10 2.70 -10.93
CA ARG A 71 -10.51 3.58 -9.82
C ARG A 71 -10.79 2.78 -8.55
N LYS A 72 -11.50 1.66 -8.65
CA LYS A 72 -11.77 0.76 -7.51
C LYS A 72 -10.48 0.23 -6.90
N ILE A 73 -9.59 -0.32 -7.73
CA ILE A 73 -8.31 -0.87 -7.25
C ILE A 73 -7.43 0.23 -6.66
N ALA A 74 -7.27 1.36 -7.35
CA ALA A 74 -6.48 2.48 -6.87
C ALA A 74 -6.99 3.05 -5.55
N ALA A 75 -8.32 3.20 -5.40
CA ALA A 75 -8.92 3.67 -4.16
C ALA A 75 -8.64 2.73 -2.99
N LYS A 76 -8.77 1.42 -3.19
CA LYS A 76 -8.50 0.44 -2.13
C LYS A 76 -7.01 0.35 -1.79
N VAL A 77 -6.14 0.33 -2.79
CA VAL A 77 -4.68 0.38 -2.59
C VAL A 77 -4.28 1.63 -1.81
N ASP A 78 -4.78 2.80 -2.20
CA ASP A 78 -4.50 4.05 -1.51
C ASP A 78 -4.99 4.00 -0.06
N SER A 79 -6.27 3.66 0.17
CA SER A 79 -6.87 3.65 1.51
C SER A 79 -6.22 2.66 2.47
N LEU A 80 -5.84 1.46 1.99
CA LEU A 80 -5.28 0.42 2.84
C LEU A 80 -3.77 0.59 3.04
N LEU A 81 -3.03 1.11 2.07
CA LEU A 81 -1.57 1.18 2.20
C LEU A 81 -1.11 2.53 2.75
N VAL A 82 -1.70 3.65 2.33
CA VAL A 82 -1.25 5.01 2.70
C VAL A 82 -2.32 5.74 3.50
N GLY A 83 -3.51 5.90 2.94
CA GLY A 83 -4.69 6.45 3.60
C GLY A 83 -4.58 7.91 4.03
N GLU A 84 -5.72 8.42 4.48
CA GLU A 84 -5.83 9.75 5.09
C GLU A 84 -5.41 9.73 6.56
N GLN A 85 -5.25 10.91 7.16
CA GLN A 85 -4.92 11.02 8.58
C GLN A 85 -5.95 10.29 9.45
N GLY A 86 -5.46 9.45 10.37
CA GLY A 86 -6.30 8.63 11.24
C GLY A 86 -6.86 7.36 10.58
N ALA A 87 -6.63 7.14 9.29
CA ALA A 87 -7.03 5.89 8.64
C ALA A 87 -6.17 4.71 9.14
N PRO A 88 -6.76 3.51 9.35
CA PRO A 88 -6.03 2.31 9.71
C PRO A 88 -5.29 1.72 8.48
N SER A 89 -4.36 2.47 7.92
CA SER A 89 -3.55 2.08 6.76
C SER A 89 -2.18 1.54 7.18
N LEU A 90 -1.57 0.71 6.33
CA LEU A 90 -0.30 0.04 6.59
C LEU A 90 0.80 1.02 7.05
N LEU A 91 1.05 2.09 6.27
CA LEU A 91 2.14 3.02 6.57
C LEU A 91 1.87 3.90 7.80
N ARG A 92 0.62 3.94 8.30
CA ARG A 92 0.22 4.76 9.45
C ARG A 92 0.10 3.96 10.75
N LEU A 93 0.36 2.65 10.71
CA LEU A 93 0.44 1.84 11.91
C LEU A 93 1.56 2.34 12.83
N GLU A 94 1.26 2.49 14.12
CA GLU A 94 2.23 2.91 15.14
C GLU A 94 3.47 2.01 15.15
N ALA A 95 3.26 0.70 15.02
CA ALA A 95 4.29 -0.33 14.91
C ALA A 95 5.32 -0.10 13.78
N ILE A 96 4.92 0.60 12.72
CA ILE A 96 5.79 0.88 11.56
C ILE A 96 6.71 2.10 11.84
N GLY A 97 6.27 3.02 12.70
CA GLY A 97 7.11 4.14 13.16
C GLY A 97 7.41 5.21 12.11
N LEU A 98 6.64 5.31 11.02
CA LEU A 98 6.85 6.35 10.01
C LEU A 98 6.34 7.73 10.47
N PRO A 99 7.00 8.84 10.06
CA PRO A 99 6.67 10.19 10.51
C PRO A 99 5.42 10.80 9.81
N LEU A 100 4.30 10.06 9.78
CA LEU A 100 3.10 10.43 9.03
C LEU A 100 2.00 11.08 9.87
N ALA A 101 2.25 11.37 11.15
CA ALA A 101 1.23 11.91 12.07
C ALA A 101 0.59 13.22 11.58
N LYS A 102 1.36 14.06 10.88
CA LYS A 102 0.91 15.35 10.34
C LYS A 102 0.44 15.27 8.88
N ALA A 103 0.65 14.14 8.21
CA ALA A 103 0.29 13.97 6.81
C ALA A 103 -1.23 13.78 6.69
N ARG A 104 -1.92 14.71 6.03
CA ARG A 104 -3.38 14.67 5.87
C ARG A 104 -3.84 13.64 4.84
N ASP A 105 -3.06 13.50 3.78
CA ASP A 105 -3.34 12.62 2.65
C ASP A 105 -2.06 11.96 2.13
N THR A 106 -2.19 11.22 1.03
CA THR A 106 -1.11 10.49 0.36
C THR A 106 -0.03 11.39 -0.22
N LEU A 107 -0.35 12.62 -0.65
CA LEU A 107 0.66 13.57 -1.16
C LEU A 107 1.44 14.20 -0.01
N ASP A 108 0.75 14.60 1.06
CA ASP A 108 1.40 15.06 2.29
C ASP A 108 2.28 13.94 2.87
N ALA A 109 1.85 12.68 2.84
CA ALA A 109 2.66 11.54 3.26
C ALA A 109 3.92 11.39 2.40
N GLY A 110 3.78 11.53 1.06
CA GLY A 110 4.93 11.57 0.15
C GLY A 110 5.93 12.68 0.48
N ARG A 111 5.45 13.87 0.86
CA ARG A 111 6.30 15.01 1.25
C ARG A 111 7.03 14.76 2.57
N GLU A 112 6.36 14.21 3.57
CA GLU A 112 7.01 13.90 4.85
C GLU A 112 8.04 12.78 4.69
N LEU A 113 7.73 11.73 3.93
CA LEU A 113 8.69 10.66 3.63
C LEU A 113 9.88 11.15 2.80
N ALA A 114 9.70 12.11 1.90
CA ALA A 114 10.83 12.68 1.14
C ALA A 114 11.85 13.43 2.02
N ARG A 115 11.47 13.80 3.25
CA ARG A 115 12.37 14.43 4.24
C ARG A 115 13.10 13.43 5.13
N ASP A 116 12.68 12.16 5.11
CA ASP A 116 13.27 11.07 5.88
C ASP A 116 13.64 9.91 4.95
N LEU A 117 14.92 9.83 4.58
CA LEU A 117 15.40 8.80 3.65
C LEU A 117 15.14 7.38 4.15
N GLN A 118 15.26 7.13 5.45
CA GLN A 118 15.04 5.80 6.02
C GLN A 118 13.55 5.44 5.94
N GLY A 119 12.68 6.36 6.36
CA GLY A 119 11.24 6.21 6.23
C GLY A 119 10.79 6.02 4.78
N LEU A 120 11.41 6.72 3.83
CA LEU A 120 11.15 6.56 2.40
C LEU A 120 11.44 5.14 1.90
N PHE A 121 12.60 4.58 2.25
CA PHE A 121 12.98 3.23 1.85
C PHE A 121 12.12 2.17 2.54
N LEU A 122 11.82 2.35 3.83
CA LEU A 122 10.94 1.46 4.57
C LEU A 122 9.53 1.45 3.95
N ALA A 123 8.95 2.62 3.66
CA ALA A 123 7.65 2.73 3.03
C ALA A 123 7.64 2.07 1.63
N LYS A 124 8.69 2.27 0.84
CA LYS A 124 8.85 1.61 -0.47
C LYS A 124 8.86 0.08 -0.31
N GLU A 125 9.63 -0.44 0.65
CA GLU A 125 9.73 -1.88 0.89
C GLU A 125 8.39 -2.47 1.34
N LEU A 126 7.71 -1.84 2.31
CA LEU A 126 6.42 -2.31 2.82
C LEU A 126 5.35 -2.35 1.72
N ILE A 127 5.27 -1.32 0.88
CA ILE A 127 4.32 -1.31 -0.24
C ILE A 127 4.70 -2.39 -1.26
N ALA A 128 5.98 -2.49 -1.64
CA ALA A 128 6.43 -3.48 -2.61
C ALA A 128 6.14 -4.91 -2.13
N ARG A 129 6.43 -5.21 -0.86
CA ARG A 129 6.18 -6.49 -0.21
C ARG A 129 4.68 -6.80 -0.18
N THR A 130 3.86 -5.85 0.26
CA THR A 130 2.40 -6.00 0.34
C THR A 130 1.76 -6.25 -1.03
N LEU A 131 2.14 -5.47 -2.04
CA LEU A 131 1.63 -5.66 -3.41
C LEU A 131 2.11 -6.98 -4.02
N THR A 132 3.30 -7.45 -3.65
CA THR A 132 3.82 -8.76 -4.07
C THR A 132 2.99 -9.89 -3.45
N TYR A 133 2.74 -9.84 -2.14
CA TYR A 133 1.88 -10.82 -1.46
C TYR A 133 0.45 -10.81 -1.99
N ALA A 134 -0.12 -9.63 -2.25
CA ALA A 134 -1.44 -9.50 -2.86
C ALA A 134 -1.51 -10.20 -4.22
N ARG A 135 -0.48 -10.06 -5.07
CA ARG A 135 -0.41 -10.76 -6.36
C ARG A 135 -0.25 -12.27 -6.22
N LEU A 136 0.48 -12.76 -5.23
CA LEU A 136 0.58 -14.19 -4.95
C LEU A 136 -0.81 -14.75 -4.58
N GLN A 137 -1.52 -14.05 -3.71
CA GLN A 137 -2.84 -14.45 -3.23
C GLN A 137 -3.92 -14.44 -4.31
N VAL A 138 -3.80 -13.55 -5.30
CA VAL A 138 -4.68 -13.54 -6.48
C VAL A 138 -4.47 -14.78 -7.36
N ARG A 139 -3.24 -15.30 -7.41
CA ARG A 139 -2.84 -16.45 -8.25
C ARG A 139 -3.06 -17.79 -7.58
N SER A 140 -3.09 -17.84 -6.25
CA SER A 140 -3.44 -19.06 -5.54
C SER A 140 -4.92 -19.39 -5.75
N PRO A 141 -5.27 -20.60 -6.22
CA PRO A 141 -6.64 -21.08 -6.12
C PRO A 141 -7.00 -21.16 -4.63
N ALA A 142 -8.17 -20.60 -4.28
CA ALA A 142 -8.74 -20.76 -2.95
C ALA A 142 -9.17 -22.21 -2.72
#